data_AF-A0A4Y7U5D5-F1
#
_entry.id   AF-A0A4Y7U5D5-F1
#
_cell.length_a   1.000
_cell.length_b   1.000
_cell.length_c   1.000
_cell.angle_alpha   90.00
_cell.angle_beta   90.00
_cell.angle_gamma   90.00
#
_symmetry.space_group_name_H-M   'P 1'
#
loop_
_entity.id
_entity.type
_entity.pdbx_description
1 polymer ?
#
loop_
_entity_poly.entity_id
_entity_poly.type
_entity_poly.pdbx_seq_one_letter_code
_entity_poly.pdbx_strand_id
1 'polypeptide(L)'
;MLHTKSNSDKMSSALQLKLNYVTAYRENRLKVAQDILENKLFFEELVAVSFSPSDKNNHKACWILEFVSYEELNWLQPHLDFFCANLKILKDESAIRPIAKVVQLLIKSHYKKPENSVLLSEENLQDCIETSFDWLINDTKVATKAYSIRTLYVLGNHYVWIHPELQIILNKDYADHS
;
A
#
# COMPACT_ATOMS: atom_id res chain seq x y z
N MET A 1 31.64 13.95 35.13
CA MET A 1 30.41 14.42 34.44
C MET A 1 29.99 13.30 33.48
N LEU A 2 29.34 12.27 34.02
CA LEU A 2 27.88 12.05 34.01
C LEU A 2 27.29 11.96 32.59
N HIS A 3 26.73 10.75 32.35
CA HIS A 3 25.86 10.25 31.28
C HIS A 3 25.04 11.30 30.51
N THR A 4 24.77 11.10 29.22
CA THR A 4 23.70 10.19 28.78
C THR A 4 23.99 9.48 27.44
N LYS A 5 24.09 8.14 27.50
CA LYS A 5 23.63 7.30 26.40
C LYS A 5 22.13 7.58 26.22
N SER A 6 21.72 8.03 25.04
CA SER A 6 20.31 8.07 24.65
C SER A 6 19.85 6.63 24.41
N ASN A 7 19.56 5.91 25.50
CA ASN A 7 18.74 4.70 25.45
C ASN A 7 17.30 5.17 25.25
N SER A 8 16.85 5.30 24.00
CA SER A 8 15.43 5.20 23.74
C SER A 8 15.10 3.71 23.64
N ASP A 9 15.02 3.04 24.78
CA ASP A 9 14.23 1.81 24.87
C ASP A 9 12.78 2.23 24.62
N LYS A 10 12.40 2.38 23.34
CA LYS A 10 11.00 2.48 22.94
C LYS A 10 10.37 1.17 23.42
N MET A 11 9.51 1.26 24.42
CA MET A 11 8.56 0.19 24.70
C MET A 11 7.89 -0.16 23.37
N SER A 12 8.24 -1.32 22.82
CA SER A 12 7.67 -1.78 21.56
C SER A 12 6.17 -1.90 21.77
N SER A 13 5.36 -1.21 20.96
CA SER A 13 3.91 -1.37 21.01
C SER A 13 3.52 -2.84 20.85
N ALA A 14 2.31 -3.21 21.28
CA ALA A 14 1.81 -4.57 21.12
C ALA A 14 1.78 -4.99 19.65
N LEU A 15 1.50 -4.06 18.72
CA LEU A 15 1.59 -4.31 17.28
C LEU A 15 3.04 -4.58 16.85
N GLN A 16 4.00 -3.78 17.30
CA GLN A 16 5.41 -3.96 16.95
C GLN A 16 5.95 -5.32 17.39
N LEU A 17 5.52 -5.80 18.57
CA LEU A 17 5.84 -7.16 19.02
C LEU A 17 5.30 -8.21 18.04
N LYS A 18 4.04 -8.08 17.60
CA LYS A 18 3.45 -8.98 16.58
C LYS A 18 4.22 -8.92 15.26
N LEU A 19 4.53 -7.72 14.76
CA LEU A 19 5.27 -7.52 13.50
C LEU A 19 6.68 -8.09 13.54
N ASN A 20 7.35 -8.07 14.70
CA ASN A 20 8.69 -8.68 14.84
C ASN A 20 8.67 -10.18 14.53
N TYR A 21 7.59 -10.90 14.85
CA TYR A 21 7.42 -12.34 14.57
C TYR A 21 6.98 -12.66 13.13
N VAL A 22 6.56 -11.66 12.35
CA VAL A 22 6.14 -11.88 10.96
C VAL A 22 7.37 -12.22 10.11
N THR A 23 7.25 -13.30 9.34
CA THR A 23 8.19 -13.72 8.30
C THR A 23 7.51 -13.68 6.93
N ALA A 24 8.28 -13.90 5.85
CA ALA A 24 7.75 -13.90 4.49
C ALA A 24 6.74 -15.04 4.20
N TYR A 25 6.68 -16.08 5.05
CA TYR A 25 5.74 -17.18 4.88
C TYR A 25 4.30 -16.68 4.97
N ARG A 26 3.46 -17.12 4.03
CA ARG A 26 2.05 -16.68 3.94
C ARG A 26 1.27 -16.97 5.22
N GLU A 27 1.48 -18.14 5.82
CA GLU A 27 0.81 -18.56 7.05
C GLU A 27 1.08 -17.60 8.22
N ASN A 28 2.34 -17.18 8.41
CA ASN A 28 2.69 -16.23 9.47
C ASN A 28 2.06 -14.85 9.25
N ARG A 29 1.99 -14.39 8.00
CA ARG A 29 1.32 -13.13 7.65
C ARG A 29 -0.18 -13.21 7.90
N LEU A 30 -0.81 -14.31 7.51
CA LEU A 30 -2.23 -14.55 7.76
C LEU A 30 -2.56 -14.57 9.25
N LYS A 31 -1.75 -15.25 10.06
CA LYS A 31 -1.95 -15.31 11.50
C LYS A 31 -1.97 -13.91 12.12
N VAL A 32 -1.00 -13.06 11.77
CA VAL A 32 -0.96 -11.69 12.31
C VAL A 32 -2.06 -10.80 11.71
N ALA A 33 -2.46 -11.00 10.45
CA ALA A 33 -3.61 -10.31 9.90
C ALA A 33 -4.91 -10.68 10.63
N GLN A 34 -5.10 -11.96 10.95
CA GLN A 34 -6.24 -12.45 11.71
C GLN A 34 -6.29 -11.83 13.12
N ASP A 35 -5.16 -11.75 13.82
CA ASP A 35 -5.07 -11.06 15.11
C ASP A 35 -5.52 -9.59 15.04
N ILE A 36 -5.27 -8.90 13.91
CA ILE A 36 -5.69 -7.50 13.71
C ILE A 36 -7.17 -7.42 13.33
N LEU A 37 -7.67 -8.36 12.53
CA LEU A 37 -9.10 -8.46 12.21
C LEU A 37 -9.94 -8.72 13.47
N GLU A 38 -9.41 -9.48 14.42
CA GLU A 38 -10.03 -9.72 15.73
C GLU A 38 -9.89 -8.53 16.70
N ASN A 39 -8.94 -7.61 16.44
CA ASN A 39 -8.72 -6.45 17.28
C ASN A 39 -8.38 -5.20 16.46
N LYS A 40 -9.44 -4.51 16.04
CA LYS A 40 -9.39 -3.28 15.23
C LYS A 40 -8.54 -2.15 15.84
N LEU A 41 -8.27 -2.16 17.15
CA LEU A 41 -7.46 -1.12 17.82
C LEU A 41 -6.05 -1.01 17.25
N PHE A 42 -5.52 -2.07 16.64
CA PHE A 42 -4.21 -2.04 15.99
C PHE A 42 -4.21 -1.44 14.60
N PHE A 43 -5.38 -1.21 13.99
CA PHE A 43 -5.47 -0.88 12.57
C PHE A 43 -4.89 0.50 12.23
N GLU A 44 -5.19 1.52 13.04
CA GLU A 44 -4.63 2.86 12.84
C GLU A 44 -3.10 2.85 12.94
N GLU A 45 -2.56 2.15 13.95
CA GLU A 45 -1.12 1.99 14.11
C GLU A 45 -0.51 1.19 12.94
N LEU A 46 -1.20 0.16 12.45
CA LEU A 46 -0.77 -0.62 11.28
C LEU A 46 -0.62 0.27 10.05
N VAL A 47 -1.60 1.13 9.77
CA VAL A 47 -1.54 2.09 8.66
C VAL A 47 -0.36 3.05 8.86
N ALA A 48 -0.18 3.60 10.07
CA ALA A 48 0.93 4.51 10.35
C ALA A 48 2.31 3.85 10.13
N VAL A 49 2.50 2.61 10.60
CA VAL A 49 3.76 1.87 10.44
C VAL A 49 4.00 1.50 8.97
N SER A 50 2.96 1.18 8.20
CA SER A 50 3.04 0.94 6.75
C SER A 50 3.60 2.12 5.97
N PHE A 51 3.52 3.34 6.52
CA PHE A 51 4.04 4.56 5.91
C PHE A 51 5.13 5.24 6.77
N SER A 52 5.89 4.46 7.53
CA SER A 52 7.06 4.92 8.28
C SER A 52 8.34 4.26 7.74
N PRO A 53 9.03 4.84 6.74
CA PRO A 53 10.20 4.20 6.12
C PRO A 53 11.40 4.05 7.08
N SER A 54 11.42 4.81 8.18
CA SER A 54 12.40 4.64 9.27
C SER A 54 12.12 3.41 10.15
N ASP A 55 10.94 2.81 10.07
CA ASP A 55 10.57 1.64 10.84
C ASP A 55 11.07 0.36 10.15
N LYS A 56 11.86 -0.44 10.88
CA LYS A 56 12.38 -1.72 10.39
C LYS A 56 11.28 -2.71 9.98
N ASN A 57 10.07 -2.58 10.54
CA ASN A 57 8.92 -3.44 10.29
C ASN A 57 7.98 -2.86 9.23
N ASN A 58 8.31 -1.74 8.59
CA ASN A 58 7.48 -1.08 7.57
C ASN A 58 6.96 -2.05 6.48
N HIS A 59 7.85 -2.83 5.87
CA HIS A 59 7.47 -3.80 4.83
C HIS A 59 6.56 -4.91 5.38
N LYS A 60 6.77 -5.33 6.64
CA LYS A 60 5.91 -6.31 7.29
C LYS A 60 4.52 -5.74 7.56
N ALA A 61 4.43 -4.49 8.02
CA ALA A 61 3.16 -3.81 8.18
C ALA A 61 2.41 -3.72 6.83
N CYS A 62 3.10 -3.38 5.74
CA CYS A 62 2.53 -3.39 4.38
C CYS A 62 1.98 -4.77 3.98
N TRP A 63 2.68 -5.86 4.32
CA TRP A 63 2.14 -7.20 4.09
C TRP A 63 0.85 -7.42 4.85
N ILE A 64 0.82 -7.09 6.15
CA ILE A 64 -0.36 -7.33 6.97
C ILE A 64 -1.53 -6.44 6.52
N LEU A 65 -1.25 -5.17 6.17
CA LEU A 65 -2.25 -4.25 5.64
C LEU A 65 -2.87 -4.77 4.35
N GLU A 66 -2.09 -5.40 3.45
CA GLU A 66 -2.64 -6.09 2.27
C GLU A 66 -3.68 -7.14 2.69
N PHE A 67 -3.33 -8.05 3.59
CA PHE A 67 -4.26 -9.11 4.03
C PHE A 67 -5.51 -8.55 4.70
N VAL A 68 -5.36 -7.60 5.62
CA VAL A 68 -6.51 -6.97 6.29
C VAL A 68 -7.41 -6.25 5.27
N SER A 69 -6.83 -5.59 4.27
CA SER A 69 -7.60 -4.86 3.24
C SER A 69 -8.37 -5.79 2.29
N TYR A 70 -7.97 -7.05 2.15
CA TYR A 70 -8.75 -8.04 1.39
C TYR A 70 -10.03 -8.46 2.11
N GLU A 71 -10.03 -8.46 3.44
CA GLU A 71 -11.17 -8.86 4.27
C GLU A 71 -12.04 -7.64 4.65
N GLU A 72 -11.41 -6.53 5.05
CA GLU A 72 -12.07 -5.37 5.68
C GLU A 72 -11.61 -4.04 5.05
N LEU A 73 -11.72 -3.92 3.72
CA LEU A 73 -11.26 -2.73 2.97
C LEU A 73 -11.83 -1.40 3.51
N ASN A 74 -13.08 -1.41 4.00
CA ASN A 74 -13.76 -0.22 4.51
C ASN A 74 -13.12 0.37 5.76
N TRP A 75 -12.26 -0.39 6.46
CA TRP A 75 -11.53 0.16 7.60
C TRP A 75 -10.53 1.23 7.18
N LEU A 76 -10.09 1.25 5.91
CA LEU A 76 -9.24 2.32 5.38
C LEU A 76 -9.96 3.66 5.20
N GLN A 77 -11.30 3.70 5.15
CA GLN A 77 -12.06 4.92 4.86
C GLN A 77 -11.62 6.17 5.66
N PRO A 78 -11.47 6.12 7.00
CA PRO A 78 -11.00 7.28 7.77
C PRO A 78 -9.50 7.58 7.62
N HIS A 79 -8.75 6.75 6.90
CA HIS A 79 -7.31 6.87 6.73
C HIS A 79 -6.89 7.11 5.27
N LEU A 80 -7.83 7.23 4.32
CA LEU A 80 -7.51 7.33 2.89
C LEU A 80 -6.64 8.53 2.56
N ASP A 81 -6.92 9.70 3.15
CA ASP A 81 -6.11 10.90 2.92
C ASP A 81 -4.64 10.69 3.34
N PHE A 82 -4.42 10.14 4.53
CA PHE A 82 -3.07 9.80 4.98
C PHE A 82 -2.44 8.72 4.10
N PHE A 83 -3.17 7.64 3.80
CA PHE A 83 -2.69 6.53 2.99
C PHE A 83 -2.22 6.99 1.61
N CYS A 84 -3.06 7.74 0.89
CA CYS A 84 -2.82 8.18 -0.47
C CYS A 84 -1.67 9.18 -0.56
N ALA A 85 -1.66 10.21 0.31
CA ALA A 85 -0.62 11.23 0.32
C ALA A 85 0.78 10.68 0.63
N ASN A 86 0.85 9.51 1.28
CA ASN A 86 2.11 8.88 1.68
C ASN A 86 2.59 7.76 0.76
N LEU A 87 1.87 7.43 -0.32
CA LEU A 87 2.26 6.33 -1.23
C LEU A 87 3.70 6.47 -1.77
N LYS A 88 4.11 7.69 -2.12
CA LYS A 88 5.41 8.00 -2.74
C LYS A 88 6.62 7.78 -1.83
N ILE A 89 6.41 7.64 -0.51
CA ILE A 89 7.53 7.43 0.43
C ILE A 89 8.04 5.97 0.38
N LEU A 90 7.24 5.05 -0.16
CA LEU A 90 7.57 3.64 -0.24
C LEU A 90 8.62 3.40 -1.32
N LYS A 91 9.79 2.90 -0.92
CA LYS A 91 10.91 2.59 -1.82
C LYS A 91 11.30 1.12 -1.82
N ASP A 92 10.88 0.36 -0.80
CA ASP A 92 11.18 -1.07 -0.70
C ASP A 92 10.18 -1.87 -1.52
N GLU A 93 10.67 -2.65 -2.48
CA GLU A 93 9.89 -3.60 -3.29
C GLU A 93 9.00 -4.53 -2.46
N SER A 94 9.48 -4.91 -1.27
CA SER A 94 8.77 -5.73 -0.30
C SER A 94 7.51 -5.05 0.26
N ALA A 95 7.53 -3.72 0.35
CA ALA A 95 6.42 -2.88 0.79
C ALA A 95 5.53 -2.43 -0.38
N ILE A 96 6.14 -2.01 -1.49
CA ILE A 96 5.44 -1.45 -2.66
C ILE A 96 4.44 -2.45 -3.24
N ARG A 97 4.86 -3.69 -3.51
CA ARG A 97 3.98 -4.68 -4.14
C ARG A 97 2.67 -4.93 -3.37
N PRO A 98 2.68 -5.17 -2.05
CA PRO A 98 1.47 -5.25 -1.23
C PRO A 98 0.59 -4.00 -1.37
N ILE A 99 1.18 -2.81 -1.28
CA ILE A 99 0.42 -1.56 -1.31
C ILE A 99 -0.15 -1.28 -2.70
N ALA A 100 0.54 -1.64 -3.78
CA ALA A 100 0.00 -1.57 -5.13
C ALA A 100 -1.26 -2.43 -5.33
N LYS A 101 -1.38 -3.55 -4.60
CA LYS A 101 -2.62 -4.33 -4.57
C LYS A 101 -3.72 -3.62 -3.80
N VAL A 102 -3.39 -3.00 -2.66
CA VAL A 102 -4.35 -2.23 -1.86
C VAL A 102 -4.88 -1.04 -2.68
N VAL A 103 -4.02 -0.29 -3.36
CA VAL A 103 -4.41 0.78 -4.29
C VAL A 103 -5.36 0.25 -5.36
N GLN A 104 -5.05 -0.89 -5.98
CA GLN A 104 -5.95 -1.51 -6.96
C GLN A 104 -7.33 -1.87 -6.35
N LEU A 105 -7.36 -2.41 -5.13
CA LEU A 105 -8.61 -2.75 -4.43
C LEU A 105 -9.44 -1.49 -4.15
N LEU A 106 -8.80 -0.42 -3.68
CA LEU A 106 -9.44 0.87 -3.41
C LEU A 106 -10.07 1.45 -4.67
N ILE A 107 -9.32 1.54 -5.77
CA ILE A 107 -9.82 2.05 -7.06
C ILE A 107 -10.99 1.22 -7.58
N LYS A 108 -10.88 -0.12 -7.52
CA LYS A 108 -11.98 -1.00 -7.92
C LYS A 108 -13.22 -0.79 -7.06
N SER A 109 -13.06 -0.69 -5.75
CA SER A 109 -14.16 -0.49 -4.81
C SER A 109 -14.87 0.84 -5.07
N HIS A 110 -14.11 1.93 -5.21
CA HIS A 110 -14.63 3.27 -5.50
C HIS A 110 -15.52 3.32 -6.76
N TYR A 111 -15.11 2.67 -7.86
CA TYR A 111 -15.87 2.71 -9.11
C TYR A 111 -16.91 1.58 -9.28
N LYS A 112 -16.91 0.53 -8.44
CA LYS A 112 -17.88 -0.57 -8.54
C LYS A 112 -19.26 -0.24 -7.95
N LYS A 113 -19.36 0.78 -7.08
CA LYS A 113 -20.59 1.32 -6.47
C LYS A 113 -21.57 0.33 -5.77
N PRO A 114 -21.19 -0.79 -5.12
CA PRO A 114 -22.09 -1.44 -4.15
C PRO A 114 -22.34 -0.57 -2.91
N GLU A 115 -23.42 -0.86 -2.17
CA GLU A 115 -23.59 -0.40 -0.78
C GLU A 115 -22.33 -0.78 0.02
N ASN A 116 -21.71 0.19 0.71
CA ASN A 116 -20.43 0.05 1.44
C ASN A 116 -19.16 0.01 0.58
N SER A 117 -19.14 0.76 -0.53
CA SER A 117 -17.88 1.04 -1.25
C SER A 117 -17.04 2.08 -0.51
N VAL A 118 -15.71 1.96 -0.62
CA VAL A 118 -14.81 3.03 -0.20
C VAL A 118 -14.95 4.22 -1.15
N LEU A 119 -14.93 5.43 -0.61
CA LEU A 119 -15.00 6.66 -1.39
C LEU A 119 -13.68 7.41 -1.25
N LEU A 120 -12.97 7.52 -2.37
CA LEU A 120 -11.75 8.31 -2.51
C LEU A 120 -12.15 9.73 -2.93
N SER A 121 -11.46 10.71 -2.36
CA SER A 121 -11.52 12.09 -2.85
C SER A 121 -10.82 12.22 -4.21
N GLU A 122 -11.05 13.33 -4.90
CA GLU A 122 -10.31 13.62 -6.14
C GLU A 122 -8.80 13.66 -5.90
N GLU A 123 -8.36 14.25 -4.78
CA GLU A 123 -6.95 14.29 -4.38
C GLU A 123 -6.38 12.87 -4.18
N ASN A 124 -7.10 11.99 -3.47
CA ASN A 124 -6.69 10.60 -3.30
C ASN A 124 -6.56 9.86 -4.64
N LEU A 125 -7.48 10.13 -5.59
CA LEU A 125 -7.43 9.54 -6.93
C LEU A 125 -6.19 10.02 -7.69
N GLN A 126 -5.86 11.32 -7.63
CA GLN A 126 -4.65 11.86 -8.26
C GLN A 126 -3.38 11.24 -7.65
N ASP A 127 -3.29 11.12 -6.33
CA ASP A 127 -2.16 10.45 -5.67
C ASP A 127 -1.98 9.00 -6.13
N CYS A 128 -3.08 8.26 -6.31
CA CYS A 128 -3.07 6.89 -6.81
C CYS A 128 -2.64 6.83 -8.28
N ILE A 129 -3.09 7.78 -9.11
CA ILE A 129 -2.70 7.89 -10.52
C ILE A 129 -1.20 8.15 -10.63
N GLU A 130 -0.71 9.19 -9.98
CA GLU A 130 0.70 9.60 -10.03
C GLU A 130 1.61 8.49 -9.54
N THR A 131 1.30 7.91 -8.37
CA THR A 131 2.08 6.80 -7.81
C THR A 131 2.05 5.57 -8.72
N SER A 132 0.92 5.24 -9.34
CA SER A 132 0.83 4.08 -10.23
C SER A 132 1.69 4.26 -11.48
N PHE A 133 1.72 5.46 -12.06
CA PHE A 133 2.64 5.79 -13.15
C PHE A 133 4.10 5.76 -12.70
N ASP A 134 4.42 6.34 -11.54
CA ASP A 134 5.77 6.31 -10.97
C ASP A 134 6.27 4.87 -10.81
N TRP A 135 5.47 3.98 -10.23
CA TRP A 135 5.84 2.57 -10.09
C TRP A 135 5.93 1.83 -11.41
N LEU A 136 5.15 2.22 -12.42
CA LEU A 136 5.21 1.61 -13.75
C LEU A 136 6.49 2.00 -14.50
N ILE A 137 6.87 3.29 -14.45
CA ILE A 137 7.98 3.87 -15.21
C ILE A 137 9.33 3.57 -14.55
N ASN A 138 9.39 3.57 -13.21
CA ASN A 138 10.64 3.32 -12.50
C ASN A 138 10.98 1.81 -12.45
N ASP A 139 12.20 1.51 -11.98
CA ASP A 139 12.72 0.15 -11.79
C ASP A 139 12.06 -0.55 -10.59
N THR A 140 10.76 -0.83 -10.72
CA THR A 140 10.02 -1.70 -9.80
C THR A 140 9.82 -3.09 -10.39
N LYS A 141 9.58 -4.08 -9.54
CA LYS A 141 9.38 -5.47 -10.01
C LYS A 141 8.14 -5.60 -10.88
N VAL A 142 8.21 -6.53 -11.84
CA VAL A 142 7.13 -6.86 -12.80
C VAL A 142 5.76 -7.02 -12.14
N ALA A 143 5.70 -7.64 -10.95
CA ALA A 143 4.43 -7.80 -10.23
C ALA A 143 3.81 -6.46 -9.82
N THR A 144 4.61 -5.51 -9.33
CA THR A 144 4.19 -4.14 -9.00
C THR A 144 3.66 -3.44 -10.24
N LYS A 145 4.46 -3.42 -11.34
CA LYS A 145 4.06 -2.84 -12.63
C LYS A 145 2.70 -3.39 -13.09
N ALA A 146 2.48 -4.71 -12.98
CA ALA A 146 1.22 -5.34 -13.37
C ALA A 146 0.01 -4.89 -12.52
N TYR A 147 0.19 -4.56 -11.24
CA TYR A 147 -0.88 -3.98 -10.42
C TYR A 147 -1.13 -2.52 -10.79
N SER A 148 -0.07 -1.73 -11.04
CA SER A 148 -0.17 -0.35 -11.50
C SER A 148 -0.91 -0.24 -12.83
N ILE A 149 -0.55 -1.06 -13.83
CA ILE A 149 -1.21 -1.09 -15.17
C ILE A 149 -2.72 -1.34 -15.01
N ARG A 150 -3.10 -2.34 -14.21
CA ARG A 150 -4.51 -2.68 -13.99
C ARG A 150 -5.27 -1.56 -13.27
N THR A 151 -4.60 -0.86 -12.35
CA THR A 151 -5.17 0.30 -11.64
C THR A 151 -5.40 1.46 -12.61
N LEU A 152 -4.37 1.84 -13.38
CA LEU A 152 -4.44 2.86 -14.41
C LEU A 152 -5.46 2.52 -15.50
N TYR A 153 -5.58 1.26 -15.88
CA TYR A 153 -6.59 0.82 -16.84
C TYR A 153 -8.02 1.10 -16.37
N VAL A 154 -8.33 0.84 -15.09
CA VAL A 154 -9.64 1.19 -14.51
C VAL A 154 -9.83 2.71 -14.52
N LEU A 155 -8.83 3.46 -14.05
CA LEU A 155 -8.86 4.91 -13.99
C LEU A 155 -9.02 5.57 -15.38
N GLY A 156 -8.46 4.99 -16.43
CA GLY A 156 -8.61 5.54 -17.79
C GLY A 156 -10.02 5.47 -18.37
N ASN A 157 -10.94 4.72 -17.75
CA ASN A 157 -12.37 4.82 -18.07
C ASN A 157 -13.01 6.12 -17.54
N HIS A 158 -12.31 6.83 -16.64
CA HIS A 158 -12.78 8.04 -15.97
C HIS A 158 -11.91 9.26 -16.31
N TYR A 159 -10.62 9.06 -16.61
CA TYR A 159 -9.68 10.10 -17.03
C TYR A 159 -9.16 9.80 -18.43
N VAL A 160 -9.70 10.52 -19.43
CA VAL A 160 -9.49 10.25 -20.86
C VAL A 160 -8.03 10.24 -21.32
N TRP A 161 -7.14 10.90 -20.59
CA TRP A 161 -5.71 10.99 -20.92
C TRP A 161 -4.90 9.77 -20.47
N ILE A 162 -5.41 8.95 -19.53
CA ILE A 162 -4.65 7.86 -18.93
C ILE A 162 -4.43 6.70 -19.90
N HIS A 163 -5.42 6.28 -20.69
CA HIS A 163 -5.24 5.17 -21.64
C HIS A 163 -4.20 5.50 -22.72
N PRO A 164 -4.22 6.68 -23.38
CA PRO A 164 -3.16 7.09 -24.30
C PRO A 164 -1.77 7.08 -23.65
N GLU A 165 -1.62 7.63 -22.45
CA GLU A 165 -0.33 7.69 -21.76
C GLU A 165 0.18 6.29 -21.39
N LEU A 166 -0.70 5.46 -20.84
CA LEU A 166 -0.38 4.08 -20.49
C LEU A 166 0.09 3.28 -21.72
N GLN A 167 -0.55 3.46 -22.88
CA GLN A 167 -0.15 2.79 -24.11
C GLN A 167 1.25 3.23 -24.57
N ILE A 168 1.58 4.52 -24.46
CA ILE A 168 2.91 5.05 -24.80
C ILE A 168 3.99 4.39 -23.93
N ILE A 169 3.76 4.31 -22.61
CA ILE A 169 4.73 3.72 -21.67
C ILE A 169 4.93 2.22 -21.97
N LEU A 170 3.85 1.47 -22.15
CA LEU A 170 3.93 0.02 -22.40
C LEU A 170 4.63 -0.31 -23.73
N ASN A 171 4.43 0.51 -24.77
CA ASN A 171 5.10 0.30 -26.05
C ASN A 171 6.60 0.60 -25.99
N LYS A 172 7.03 1.56 -25.16
CA LYS A 172 8.46 1.85 -24.93
C LYS A 172 9.12 0.69 -24.20
N ASP A 173 8.56 0.23 -23.08
CA ASP A 173 9.10 -0.87 -22.27
C ASP A 173 9.18 -2.19 -23.07
N TYR A 174 8.22 -2.46 -23.98
CA TYR A 174 8.24 -3.68 -24.81
C TYR A 174 9.40 -3.71 -25.81
N ALA A 175 9.77 -2.55 -26.37
CA ALA A 175 10.87 -2.45 -27.32
C ALA A 175 12.24 -2.69 -26.68
N ASP A 176 12.41 -2.36 -25.39
CA ASP A 176 13.66 -2.54 -24.64
C ASP A 176 13.86 -3.98 -24.11
N HIS A 177 12.86 -4.85 -24.27
CA HIS A 177 12.86 -6.25 -23.83
C HIS A 177 12.59 -7.26 -24.96
N SER A 178 12.71 -6.83 -26.22
CA SER A 178 12.59 -7.68 -27.41
C SER A 178 13.95 -8.02 -28.03
#